data_AF-A0A7C4GQS7-F1
#
_entry.id   AF-A0A7C4GQS7-F1
#
_cell.length_a   1.000
_cell.length_b   1.000
_cell.length_c   1.000
_cell.angle_alpha   90.00
_cell.angle_beta   90.00
_cell.angle_gamma   90.00
#
_symmetry.space_group_name_H-M   'P 1'
#
loop_
_entity.id
_entity.type
_entity.pdbx_description
1 polymer ?
#
loop_
_entity_poly.entity_id
_entity_poly.type
_entity_poly.pdbx_seq_one_letter_code
_entity_poly.pdbx_strand_id
1 'polypeptide(L)'
;MSNSASLECYWNIVDAIVKSRGRETQRYHYFEELWRAIKDSHENRLIILQAPTGAGKTEAALAPFLRDLINSERRWHSLLYVLPTRSLVFNMFHRICKTLNACDESFKVSRVIVDYDYGGFTPFKAFLEGDITITTYDTLAYTFYGFRSYGHHLLLSAGKIAGSLIILDEVQLLQDSQWYSLTLLPYHIANLLIFGATVILMTATLPKILIKEICKALEVPALRWNIRQPHVHISADPSKNVIMRGKLDISIKNGRLLDHVPKIAKDYEKPLLLVFRISKRELKERL
;
A
#
# COMPACT_ATOMS: atom_id res chain seq x y z
N MET A 1 -21.28 1.58 -19.41
CA MET A 1 -21.75 1.91 -18.04
C MET A 1 -21.33 3.34 -17.71
N SER A 2 -22.24 4.18 -17.22
CA SER A 2 -21.93 5.56 -16.82
C SER A 2 -20.81 5.59 -15.78
N ASN A 3 -20.02 6.67 -15.73
CA ASN A 3 -18.91 6.79 -14.78
C ASN A 3 -19.38 6.71 -13.31
N SER A 4 -20.63 7.12 -13.04
CA SER A 4 -21.27 7.03 -11.72
C SER A 4 -21.55 5.59 -11.27
N ALA A 5 -22.03 4.72 -12.16
CA ALA A 5 -22.37 3.34 -11.81
C ALA A 5 -21.14 2.51 -11.40
N SER A 6 -19.98 2.76 -12.02
CA SER A 6 -18.72 2.11 -11.63
C SER A 6 -18.20 2.57 -10.28
N LEU A 7 -18.37 3.86 -9.95
CA LEU A 7 -17.90 4.40 -8.66
C LEU A 7 -18.74 3.87 -7.51
N GLU A 8 -20.07 3.75 -7.67
CA GLU A 8 -20.91 3.13 -6.65
C GLU A 8 -20.61 1.64 -6.45
N CYS A 9 -20.24 0.92 -7.52
CA CYS A 9 -19.79 -0.47 -7.39
C CYS A 9 -18.54 -0.59 -6.50
N TYR A 10 -17.56 0.31 -6.67
CA TYR A 10 -16.38 0.34 -5.80
C TYR A 10 -16.75 0.70 -4.36
N TRP A 11 -17.66 1.66 -4.15
CA TRP A 11 -18.14 2.00 -2.81
C TRP A 11 -18.86 0.84 -2.13
N ASN A 12 -19.69 0.08 -2.84
CA ASN A 12 -20.36 -1.10 -2.29
C ASN A 12 -19.35 -2.15 -1.77
N ILE A 13 -18.25 -2.36 -2.51
CA ILE A 13 -17.18 -3.26 -2.09
C ILE A 13 -16.50 -2.72 -0.83
N VAL A 14 -16.13 -1.44 -0.82
CA VAL A 14 -15.54 -0.80 0.37
C VAL A 14 -16.48 -0.91 1.58
N ASP A 15 -17.78 -0.69 1.38
CA ASP A 15 -18.79 -0.77 2.43
C ASP A 15 -18.87 -2.17 3.04
N ALA A 16 -18.86 -3.23 2.24
CA ALA A 16 -18.85 -4.60 2.73
C ALA A 16 -17.59 -4.90 3.58
N ILE A 17 -16.43 -4.42 3.12
CA ILE A 17 -15.15 -4.63 3.81
C ILE A 17 -15.10 -3.85 5.13
N VAL A 18 -15.60 -2.62 5.16
CA VAL A 18 -15.55 -1.77 6.36
C VAL A 18 -16.59 -2.24 7.39
N LYS A 19 -17.80 -2.60 6.97
CA LYS A 19 -18.87 -3.11 7.84
C LYS A 19 -18.52 -4.45 8.49
N SER A 20 -17.90 -5.37 7.75
CA SER A 20 -17.44 -6.66 8.33
C SER A 20 -16.41 -6.48 9.45
N ARG A 21 -15.77 -5.30 9.55
CA ARG A 21 -14.84 -4.94 10.63
C ARG A 21 -15.50 -4.14 11.75
N GLY A 22 -16.83 -4.01 11.76
CA GLY A 22 -17.58 -3.25 12.75
C GLY A 22 -17.32 -1.75 12.71
N ARG A 23 -17.05 -1.19 11.53
CA ARG A 23 -16.79 0.24 11.32
C ARG A 23 -17.79 0.84 10.34
N GLU A 24 -17.91 2.17 10.37
CA GLU A 24 -18.67 2.94 9.38
C GLU A 24 -17.75 3.42 8.26
N THR A 25 -18.27 3.36 7.03
CA THR A 25 -17.53 3.83 5.85
C THR A 25 -17.50 5.33 5.80
N GLN A 26 -16.30 5.88 5.62
CA GLN A 26 -16.10 7.29 5.32
C GLN A 26 -15.75 7.45 3.85
N ARG A 27 -16.59 8.18 3.11
CA ARG A 27 -16.40 8.40 1.68
C ARG A 27 -15.46 9.59 1.43
N TYR A 28 -14.17 9.33 1.30
CA TYR A 28 -13.17 10.34 0.99
C TYR A 28 -13.10 10.63 -0.52
N HIS A 29 -12.93 11.90 -0.90
CA HIS A 29 -12.91 12.32 -2.31
C HIS A 29 -11.79 11.67 -3.12
N TYR A 30 -10.64 11.43 -2.48
CA TYR A 30 -9.48 10.84 -3.14
C TYR A 30 -9.73 9.39 -3.61
N PHE A 31 -10.72 8.68 -3.04
CA PHE A 31 -11.09 7.33 -3.51
C PHE A 31 -11.59 7.41 -4.96
N GLU A 32 -12.47 8.35 -5.24
CA GLU A 32 -13.02 8.51 -6.58
C GLU A 32 -11.99 9.06 -7.56
N GLU A 33 -11.10 9.96 -7.12
CA GLU A 33 -9.96 10.40 -7.92
C GLU A 33 -9.07 9.21 -8.29
N LEU A 34 -8.77 8.32 -7.34
CA LEU A 34 -8.00 7.10 -7.56
C LEU A 34 -8.71 6.18 -8.55
N TRP A 35 -10.00 5.93 -8.37
CA TRP A 35 -10.75 5.03 -9.23
C TRP A 35 -10.94 5.56 -10.65
N ARG A 36 -11.12 6.88 -10.82
CA ARG A 36 -11.06 7.53 -12.14
C ARG A 36 -9.67 7.39 -12.74
N ALA A 37 -8.62 7.63 -11.97
CA ALA A 37 -7.23 7.42 -12.44
C ALA A 37 -6.91 5.94 -12.77
N ILE A 38 -7.62 4.97 -12.23
CA ILE A 38 -7.44 3.56 -12.62
C ILE A 38 -8.27 3.21 -13.86
N LYS A 39 -9.44 3.85 -14.03
CA LYS A 39 -10.39 3.55 -15.12
C LYS A 39 -10.09 4.31 -16.41
N ASP A 40 -9.72 5.58 -16.31
CA ASP A 40 -9.52 6.47 -17.46
C ASP A 40 -8.23 6.14 -18.23
N SER A 41 -7.40 5.23 -17.71
CA SER A 41 -6.21 4.78 -18.40
C SER A 41 -6.50 3.56 -19.27
N HIS A 42 -6.57 3.78 -20.58
CA HIS A 42 -6.39 2.71 -21.57
C HIS A 42 -4.94 2.18 -21.62
N GLU A 43 -4.03 2.77 -20.82
CA GLU A 43 -2.60 2.54 -20.80
C GLU A 43 -2.12 2.22 -19.38
N ASN A 44 -1.03 1.48 -19.25
CA ASN A 44 -0.43 1.19 -17.95
C ASN A 44 0.28 2.44 -17.41
N ARG A 45 0.02 2.85 -16.17
CA ARG A 45 0.61 4.07 -15.59
C ARG A 45 0.99 3.93 -14.11
N LEU A 46 1.79 4.87 -13.64
CA LEU A 46 2.06 5.07 -12.22
C LEU A 46 0.98 5.96 -11.58
N ILE A 47 0.43 5.54 -10.45
CA ILE A 47 -0.45 6.37 -9.62
C ILE A 47 0.23 6.57 -8.28
N ILE A 48 0.64 7.80 -7.98
CA ILE A 48 1.21 8.17 -6.68
C ILE A 48 0.06 8.62 -5.78
N LEU A 49 -0.26 7.80 -4.78
CA LEU A 49 -1.31 8.08 -3.80
C LEU A 49 -0.69 8.51 -2.47
N GLN A 50 -0.83 9.80 -2.15
CA GLN A 50 -0.45 10.37 -0.87
C GLN A 50 -1.67 10.56 0.01
N ALA A 51 -1.82 9.70 1.02
CA ALA A 51 -2.85 9.87 2.04
C ALA A 51 -2.31 9.36 3.38
N PRO A 52 -2.73 9.96 4.51
CA PRO A 52 -2.21 9.54 5.80
C PRO A 52 -2.66 8.13 6.15
N THR A 53 -1.95 7.54 7.12
CA THR A 53 -2.34 6.24 7.68
C THR A 53 -3.74 6.32 8.29
N GLY A 54 -4.52 5.25 8.15
CA GLY A 54 -5.89 5.19 8.63
C GLY A 54 -6.95 5.77 7.69
N ALA A 55 -6.58 6.42 6.58
CA ALA A 55 -7.55 6.99 5.62
C ALA A 55 -8.25 5.95 4.72
N GLY A 56 -7.90 4.66 4.83
CA GLY A 56 -8.48 3.60 3.98
C GLY A 56 -7.79 3.41 2.63
N LYS A 57 -6.51 3.80 2.49
CA LYS A 57 -5.70 3.60 1.28
C LYS A 57 -5.76 2.16 0.75
N THR A 58 -5.63 1.18 1.64
CA THR A 58 -5.67 -0.24 1.29
C THR A 58 -7.00 -0.62 0.63
N GLU A 59 -8.13 -0.25 1.24
CA GLU A 59 -9.47 -0.53 0.69
C GLU A 59 -9.69 0.19 -0.65
N ALA A 60 -9.26 1.45 -0.76
CA ALA A 60 -9.34 2.23 -1.98
C ALA A 60 -8.57 1.57 -3.14
N ALA A 61 -7.35 1.08 -2.87
CA ALA A 61 -6.48 0.47 -3.87
C ALA A 61 -6.89 -0.96 -4.26
N LEU A 62 -7.47 -1.73 -3.33
CA LEU A 62 -7.95 -3.10 -3.60
C LEU A 62 -9.28 -3.13 -4.36
N ALA A 63 -10.18 -2.15 -4.13
CA ALA A 63 -11.54 -2.17 -4.67
C ALA A 63 -11.62 -2.41 -6.19
N PRO A 64 -10.77 -1.81 -7.06
CA PRO A 64 -10.82 -2.05 -8.50
C PRO A 64 -10.53 -3.50 -8.90
N PHE A 65 -9.54 -4.14 -8.26
CA PHE A 65 -9.21 -5.53 -8.54
C PHE A 65 -10.29 -6.49 -8.04
N LEU A 66 -10.82 -6.23 -6.83
CA LEU A 66 -11.91 -7.01 -6.26
C LEU A 66 -13.18 -6.92 -7.12
N ARG A 67 -13.49 -5.74 -7.66
CA ARG A 67 -14.62 -5.54 -8.58
C ARG A 67 -14.46 -6.37 -9.85
N ASP A 68 -13.26 -6.42 -10.42
CA ASP A 68 -12.99 -7.23 -11.61
C ASP A 68 -13.13 -8.73 -11.28
N LEU A 69 -12.63 -9.18 -10.12
CA LEU A 69 -12.85 -10.56 -9.65
C LEU A 69 -14.34 -10.92 -9.47
N ILE A 70 -15.12 -10.05 -8.83
CA ILE A 70 -16.57 -10.26 -8.61
C ILE A 70 -17.31 -10.36 -9.95
N ASN A 71 -16.95 -9.52 -10.92
CA ASN A 71 -17.60 -9.50 -12.23
C ASN A 71 -17.01 -10.52 -13.22
N SER A 72 -16.07 -11.36 -12.80
CA SER A 72 -15.32 -12.28 -13.68
C SER A 72 -14.64 -11.58 -14.85
N GLU A 73 -14.23 -10.33 -14.66
CA GLU A 73 -13.42 -9.56 -15.59
C GLU A 73 -11.93 -9.75 -15.28
N ARG A 74 -11.07 -9.70 -16.30
CA ARG A 74 -9.61 -9.76 -16.12
C ARG A 74 -8.92 -8.59 -16.81
N ARG A 75 -8.85 -7.46 -16.11
CA ARG A 75 -8.00 -6.32 -16.52
C ARG A 75 -6.52 -6.56 -16.21
N TRP A 76 -6.24 -7.27 -15.12
CA TRP A 76 -4.89 -7.63 -14.70
C TRP A 76 -4.77 -9.15 -14.55
N HIS A 77 -3.56 -9.68 -14.73
CA HIS A 77 -3.25 -11.09 -14.50
C HIS A 77 -3.26 -11.45 -13.02
N SER A 78 -2.82 -10.53 -12.16
CA SER A 78 -2.78 -10.67 -10.71
C SER A 78 -2.66 -9.32 -10.00
N LEU A 79 -2.85 -9.35 -8.68
CA LEU A 79 -2.52 -8.25 -7.78
C LEU A 79 -1.26 -8.60 -6.98
N LEU A 80 -0.27 -7.72 -7.01
CA LEU A 80 0.93 -7.82 -6.17
C LEU A 80 0.91 -6.72 -5.11
N TYR A 81 0.76 -7.08 -3.84
CA TYR A 81 0.79 -6.15 -2.72
C TYR A 81 2.18 -6.17 -2.08
N VAL A 82 2.94 -5.10 -2.27
CA VAL A 82 4.37 -5.04 -1.96
C VAL A 82 4.60 -4.16 -0.74
N LEU A 83 5.30 -4.72 0.26
CA LEU A 83 5.53 -4.08 1.57
C LEU A 83 7.02 -4.09 1.95
N PRO A 84 7.48 -3.16 2.79
CA PRO A 84 8.90 -3.00 3.09
C PRO A 84 9.45 -4.07 4.05
N THR A 85 8.58 -4.75 4.83
CA THR A 85 9.02 -5.72 5.83
C THR A 85 8.19 -7.00 5.81
N ARG A 86 8.82 -8.12 6.19
CA ARG A 86 8.16 -9.44 6.30
C ARG A 86 6.98 -9.44 7.27
N SER A 87 7.11 -8.73 8.39
CA SER A 87 6.03 -8.61 9.38
C SER A 87 4.81 -7.88 8.82
N LEU A 88 5.03 -6.84 8.00
CA LEU A 88 3.93 -6.16 7.31
C LEU A 88 3.28 -7.07 6.27
N VAL A 89 4.08 -7.84 5.51
CA VAL A 89 3.56 -8.84 4.56
C VAL A 89 2.64 -9.83 5.26
N PHE A 90 3.09 -10.45 6.35
CA PHE A 90 2.30 -11.42 7.11
C PHE A 90 0.98 -10.82 7.63
N ASN A 91 1.03 -9.61 8.20
CA ASN A 91 -0.17 -8.92 8.66
C ASN A 91 -1.14 -8.56 7.52
N MET A 92 -0.60 -8.15 6.36
CA MET A 92 -1.40 -7.80 5.20
C MET A 92 -2.03 -9.03 4.54
N PHE A 93 -1.33 -10.16 4.49
CA PHE A 93 -1.89 -11.43 4.03
C PHE A 93 -3.17 -11.78 4.79
N HIS A 94 -3.12 -11.80 6.12
CA HIS A 94 -4.31 -12.05 6.94
C HIS A 94 -5.42 -11.01 6.74
N ARG A 95 -5.06 -9.73 6.53
CA ARG A 95 -6.03 -8.66 6.25
C ARG A 95 -6.71 -8.85 4.89
N ILE A 96 -5.99 -9.28 3.87
CA ILE A 96 -6.53 -9.54 2.54
C ILE A 96 -7.44 -10.77 2.58
N CYS A 97 -7.07 -11.84 3.27
CA CYS A 97 -7.96 -13.00 3.45
C CYS A 97 -9.29 -12.61 4.11
N LYS A 98 -9.26 -11.78 5.17
CA LYS A 98 -10.49 -11.27 5.80
C LYS A 98 -11.32 -10.38 4.84
N THR A 99 -10.63 -9.56 4.05
CA THR A 99 -11.26 -8.71 3.03
C THR A 99 -12.00 -9.56 1.98
N LEU A 100 -11.37 -10.63 1.51
CA LEU A 100 -11.97 -11.55 0.54
C LEU A 100 -13.18 -12.29 1.11
N ASN A 101 -13.10 -12.77 2.35
CA ASN A 101 -14.25 -13.41 3.00
C ASN A 101 -15.46 -12.46 3.10
N ALA A 102 -15.22 -11.20 3.48
CA ALA A 102 -16.28 -10.19 3.54
C ALA A 102 -16.90 -9.90 2.16
N CYS A 103 -16.08 -9.89 1.11
CA CYS A 103 -16.56 -9.74 -0.26
C CYS A 103 -17.33 -10.98 -0.74
N ASP A 104 -16.90 -12.19 -0.37
CA ASP A 104 -17.55 -13.44 -0.76
C ASP A 104 -18.96 -13.56 -0.15
N GLU A 105 -19.11 -13.21 1.13
CA GLU A 105 -20.40 -13.14 1.81
C GLU A 105 -21.39 -12.17 1.14
N SER A 106 -20.88 -11.08 0.55
CA SER A 106 -21.72 -10.02 -0.02
C SER A 106 -21.97 -10.15 -1.52
N PHE A 107 -21.01 -10.68 -2.28
CA PHE A 107 -20.99 -10.59 -3.74
C PHE A 107 -20.70 -11.92 -4.46
N LYS A 108 -20.35 -13.00 -3.74
CA LYS A 108 -19.86 -14.28 -4.29
C LYS A 108 -18.65 -14.10 -5.19
N VAL A 109 -17.46 -14.24 -4.62
CA VAL A 109 -16.20 -14.05 -5.35
C VAL A 109 -15.80 -15.38 -6.01
N SER A 110 -15.28 -15.33 -7.24
CA SER A 110 -14.68 -16.52 -7.86
C SER A 110 -13.57 -17.10 -6.98
N ARG A 111 -13.25 -18.39 -7.15
CA ARG A 111 -12.11 -19.00 -6.43
C ARG A 111 -10.81 -18.25 -6.76
N VAL A 112 -10.17 -17.70 -5.75
CA VAL A 112 -8.94 -16.87 -5.86
C VAL A 112 -7.85 -17.53 -5.02
N ILE A 113 -6.64 -17.60 -5.58
CA ILE A 113 -5.45 -18.06 -4.87
C ILE A 113 -4.75 -16.85 -4.25
N VAL A 114 -4.71 -16.82 -2.92
CA VAL A 114 -3.95 -15.82 -2.17
C VAL A 114 -2.65 -16.44 -1.69
N ASP A 115 -1.53 -15.81 -2.01
CA ASP A 115 -0.20 -16.25 -1.61
C ASP A 115 0.56 -15.13 -0.89
N TYR A 116 1.60 -15.49 -0.14
CA TYR A 116 2.59 -14.53 0.30
C TYR A 116 4.01 -15.09 0.15
N ASP A 117 4.91 -14.30 -0.43
CA ASP A 117 6.31 -14.66 -0.59
C ASP A 117 7.21 -13.46 -0.27
N TYR A 118 8.04 -13.59 0.75
CA TYR A 118 9.00 -12.56 1.15
C TYR A 118 10.45 -13.08 1.23
N GLY A 119 10.77 -14.08 0.41
CA GLY A 119 12.10 -14.67 0.33
C GLY A 119 12.31 -15.88 1.24
N GLY A 120 13.40 -16.61 1.00
CA GLY A 120 13.72 -17.90 1.66
C GLY A 120 13.81 -19.06 0.67
N PHE A 121 14.67 -20.03 0.98
CA PHE A 121 15.05 -21.16 0.14
C PHE A 121 14.14 -22.38 0.33
N THR A 122 12.83 -22.22 0.17
CA THR A 122 11.95 -23.40 0.09
C THR A 122 11.74 -23.77 -1.39
N PRO A 123 12.00 -25.02 -1.80
CA PRO A 123 11.99 -25.43 -3.20
C PRO A 123 10.61 -25.40 -3.89
N PHE A 124 9.52 -25.22 -3.13
CA PHE A 124 8.14 -25.26 -3.62
C PHE A 124 7.41 -23.91 -3.52
N LYS A 125 8.11 -22.80 -3.77
CA LYS A 125 7.45 -21.48 -3.77
C LYS A 125 6.73 -21.22 -5.08
N ALA A 126 5.61 -20.51 -4.99
CA ALA A 126 4.84 -20.11 -6.16
C ALA A 126 5.45 -18.93 -6.93
N PHE A 127 6.65 -18.41 -6.58
CA PHE A 127 7.34 -17.34 -7.33
C PHE A 127 6.44 -16.17 -7.82
N LEU A 128 5.55 -15.70 -6.95
CA LEU A 128 4.56 -14.65 -7.24
C LEU A 128 3.43 -15.05 -8.21
N GLU A 129 3.09 -16.34 -8.27
CA GLU A 129 2.07 -16.92 -9.15
C GLU A 129 0.64 -16.93 -8.58
N GLY A 130 0.38 -16.42 -7.37
CA GLY A 130 -0.98 -16.26 -6.85
C GLY A 130 -1.82 -15.25 -7.67
N ASP A 131 -3.16 -15.32 -7.56
CA ASP A 131 -4.03 -14.27 -8.12
C ASP A 131 -3.86 -12.98 -7.32
N ILE A 132 -3.70 -13.09 -6.00
CA ILE A 132 -3.28 -12.02 -5.11
C ILE A 132 -2.04 -12.49 -4.35
N THR A 133 -0.89 -11.85 -4.55
CA THR A 133 0.33 -12.18 -3.83
C THR A 133 0.81 -11.01 -2.98
N ILE A 134 1.09 -11.25 -1.71
CA ILE A 134 1.68 -10.26 -0.81
C ILE A 134 3.18 -10.54 -0.69
N THR A 135 4.02 -9.55 -0.97
CA THR A 135 5.47 -9.75 -1.08
C THR A 135 6.25 -8.57 -0.51
N THR A 136 7.56 -8.74 -0.36
CA THR A 136 8.48 -7.63 -0.12
C THR A 136 9.03 -7.01 -1.40
N TYR A 137 9.54 -5.78 -1.32
CA TYR A 137 10.17 -5.07 -2.44
C TYR A 137 11.38 -5.83 -3.01
N ASP A 138 12.23 -6.37 -2.14
CA ASP A 138 13.39 -7.16 -2.57
C ASP A 138 12.95 -8.42 -3.31
N THR A 139 11.90 -9.12 -2.84
CA THR A 139 11.38 -10.30 -3.53
C THR A 139 10.77 -9.96 -4.88
N LEU A 140 10.03 -8.85 -5.00
CA LEU A 140 9.54 -8.38 -6.29
C LEU A 140 10.70 -8.11 -7.25
N ALA A 141 11.69 -7.32 -6.81
CA ALA A 141 12.84 -6.97 -7.63
C ALA A 141 13.62 -8.23 -8.05
N TYR A 142 13.96 -9.11 -7.11
CA TYR A 142 14.72 -10.32 -7.42
C TYR A 142 13.97 -11.29 -8.33
N THR A 143 12.64 -11.36 -8.22
CA THR A 143 11.83 -12.22 -9.09
C THR A 143 11.68 -11.62 -10.48
N PHE A 144 11.43 -10.31 -10.58
CA PHE A 144 11.28 -9.60 -11.85
C PHE A 144 12.57 -9.65 -12.70
N TYR A 145 13.74 -9.52 -12.07
CA TYR A 145 15.05 -9.57 -12.74
C TYR A 145 15.66 -10.99 -12.79
N GLY A 146 14.96 -12.02 -12.34
CA GLY A 146 15.37 -13.42 -12.48
C GLY A 146 16.49 -13.89 -11.56
N PHE A 147 16.76 -13.18 -10.46
CA PHE A 147 17.69 -13.63 -9.43
C PHE A 147 17.16 -14.81 -8.59
N ARG A 148 15.84 -15.05 -8.59
CA ARG A 148 15.18 -16.10 -7.78
C ARG A 148 14.61 -17.27 -8.57
N SER A 149 14.28 -17.10 -9.84
CA SER A 149 13.61 -18.14 -10.63
C SER A 149 14.64 -19.16 -11.10
N TYR A 150 14.54 -20.42 -10.64
CA TYR A 150 15.38 -21.51 -11.13
C TYR A 150 14.90 -21.97 -12.51
N GLY A 151 15.81 -22.12 -13.48
CA GLY A 151 15.52 -22.67 -14.81
C GLY A 151 14.81 -21.70 -15.77
N HIS A 152 13.91 -22.23 -16.61
CA HIS A 152 13.23 -21.46 -17.68
C HIS A 152 11.98 -20.68 -17.21
N HIS A 153 11.72 -20.62 -15.90
CA HIS A 153 10.51 -20.00 -15.33
C HIS A 153 10.60 -18.48 -15.15
N LEU A 154 11.74 -17.85 -15.47
CA LEU A 154 11.88 -16.39 -15.43
C LEU A 154 10.78 -15.67 -16.24
N LEU A 155 10.57 -16.10 -17.49
CA LEU A 155 9.59 -15.47 -18.37
C LEU A 155 8.16 -15.61 -17.85
N LEU A 156 7.87 -16.66 -17.08
CA LEU A 156 6.55 -16.88 -16.49
C LEU A 156 6.30 -15.90 -15.35
N SER A 157 7.21 -15.79 -14.38
CA SER A 157 7.08 -14.82 -13.29
C SER A 157 7.12 -13.38 -13.82
N ALA A 158 8.05 -13.08 -14.73
CA ALA A 158 8.15 -11.75 -15.34
C ALA A 158 6.91 -11.38 -16.14
N GLY A 159 6.36 -12.29 -16.95
CA GLY A 159 5.13 -12.07 -17.71
C GLY A 159 3.91 -11.84 -16.82
N LYS A 160 3.82 -12.55 -15.69
CA LYS A 160 2.76 -12.35 -14.72
C LYS A 160 2.88 -11.00 -14.00
N ILE A 161 4.08 -10.64 -13.53
CA ILE A 161 4.36 -9.31 -12.93
C ILE A 161 4.04 -8.20 -13.93
N ALA A 162 4.45 -8.38 -15.18
CA ALA A 162 4.25 -7.43 -16.28
C ALA A 162 2.76 -7.11 -16.52
N GLY A 163 1.82 -8.04 -16.35
CA GLY A 163 0.39 -7.75 -16.47
C GLY A 163 -0.35 -7.52 -15.16
N SER A 164 0.36 -7.25 -14.06
CA SER A 164 -0.23 -7.13 -12.73
C SER A 164 -0.63 -5.70 -12.36
N LEU A 165 -1.59 -5.61 -11.43
CA LEU A 165 -1.75 -4.42 -10.58
C LEU A 165 -0.77 -4.52 -9.41
N ILE A 166 0.23 -3.66 -9.39
CA ILE A 166 1.29 -3.67 -8.38
C ILE A 166 1.05 -2.51 -7.42
N ILE A 167 0.79 -2.83 -6.15
CA ILE A 167 0.60 -1.86 -5.08
C ILE A 167 1.89 -1.81 -4.25
N LEU A 168 2.63 -0.72 -4.37
CA LEU A 168 3.84 -0.43 -3.60
C LEU A 168 3.43 0.39 -2.36
N ASP A 169 3.28 -0.27 -1.21
CA ASP A 169 2.82 0.37 0.02
C ASP A 169 3.98 0.66 0.98
N GLU A 170 3.79 1.68 1.82
CA GLU A 170 4.75 2.16 2.85
C GLU A 170 6.19 2.35 2.33
N VAL A 171 6.32 2.85 1.10
CA VAL A 171 7.60 3.07 0.38
C VAL A 171 8.61 3.85 1.21
N GLN A 172 8.14 4.79 2.04
CA GLN A 172 9.01 5.62 2.88
C GLN A 172 9.79 4.83 3.94
N LEU A 173 9.40 3.58 4.21
CA LEU A 173 10.11 2.68 5.13
C LEU A 173 11.21 1.88 4.43
N LEU A 174 11.37 2.00 3.10
CA LEU A 174 12.54 1.49 2.39
C LEU A 174 13.74 2.38 2.73
N GLN A 175 14.31 2.17 3.92
CA GLN A 175 15.56 2.77 4.32
C GLN A 175 16.57 1.65 4.51
N ASP A 176 17.55 1.61 3.61
CA ASP A 176 18.77 0.83 3.78
C ASP A 176 19.90 1.74 4.28
N SER A 177 20.96 1.14 4.82
CA SER A 177 22.08 1.86 5.43
C SER A 177 22.82 2.79 4.47
N GLN A 178 22.60 2.66 3.16
CA GLN A 178 23.32 3.36 2.09
C GLN A 178 22.41 4.09 1.09
N TRP A 179 21.08 4.12 1.31
CA TRP A 179 20.10 4.74 0.41
C TRP A 179 20.03 4.16 -1.02
N TYR A 180 20.62 2.97 -1.27
CA TYR A 180 20.64 2.33 -2.59
C TYR A 180 19.23 1.95 -3.05
N SER A 181 18.42 1.41 -2.15
CA SER A 181 17.07 0.93 -2.44
C SER A 181 16.17 2.04 -2.98
N LEU A 182 16.24 3.25 -2.40
CA LEU A 182 15.48 4.40 -2.90
C LEU A 182 16.04 4.97 -4.21
N THR A 183 17.33 4.79 -4.47
CA THR A 183 17.96 5.23 -5.72
C THR A 183 17.58 4.32 -6.90
N LEU A 184 17.41 3.02 -6.65
CA LEU A 184 17.00 2.04 -7.68
C LEU A 184 15.49 2.03 -7.94
N LEU A 185 14.69 2.41 -6.94
CA LEU A 185 13.23 2.37 -7.02
C LEU A 185 12.65 3.12 -8.24
N PRO A 186 13.07 4.36 -8.59
CA PRO A 186 12.62 5.03 -9.81
C PRO A 186 12.77 4.18 -11.09
N TYR A 187 13.93 3.56 -11.27
CA TYR A 187 14.23 2.74 -12.44
C TYR A 187 13.46 1.41 -12.42
N HIS A 188 13.27 0.84 -11.23
CA HIS A 188 12.46 -0.37 -11.08
C HIS A 188 10.99 -0.09 -11.48
N ILE A 189 10.41 1.01 -10.98
CA ILE A 189 9.05 1.43 -11.35
C ILE A 189 8.95 1.67 -12.87
N ALA A 190 9.91 2.39 -13.45
CA ALA A 190 9.93 2.62 -14.90
C ALA A 190 9.92 1.30 -15.69
N ASN A 191 10.74 0.32 -15.29
CA ASN A 191 10.75 -0.99 -15.92
C ASN A 191 9.39 -1.71 -15.77
N LEU A 192 8.79 -1.74 -14.58
CA LEU A 192 7.48 -2.37 -14.39
C LEU A 192 6.44 -1.81 -15.36
N LEU A 193 6.41 -0.48 -15.55
CA LEU A 193 5.49 0.17 -16.50
C LEU A 193 5.82 -0.15 -17.96
N ILE A 194 7.10 -0.16 -18.35
CA ILE A 194 7.53 -0.50 -19.71
C ILE A 194 7.03 -1.89 -20.11
N PHE A 195 7.06 -2.83 -19.17
CA PHE A 195 6.61 -4.20 -19.38
C PHE A 195 5.08 -4.36 -19.29
N GLY A 196 4.35 -3.32 -18.87
CA GLY A 196 2.89 -3.28 -18.91
C GLY A 196 2.21 -3.34 -17.55
N ALA A 197 2.93 -3.20 -16.44
CA ALA A 197 2.30 -3.27 -15.12
C ALA A 197 1.59 -1.96 -14.82
N THR A 198 0.46 -2.01 -14.12
CA THR A 198 -0.13 -0.82 -13.50
C THR A 198 0.41 -0.69 -12.09
N VAL A 199 1.03 0.45 -11.75
CA VAL A 199 1.70 0.62 -10.45
C VAL A 199 0.97 1.67 -9.62
N ILE A 200 0.57 1.32 -8.40
CA ILE A 200 0.06 2.27 -7.40
C ILE A 200 1.13 2.40 -6.31
N LEU A 201 1.72 3.59 -6.19
CA LEU A 201 2.69 3.94 -5.15
C LEU A 201 1.97 4.65 -4.00
N MET A 202 1.78 3.96 -2.88
CA MET A 202 1.07 4.49 -1.72
C MET A 202 2.03 4.88 -0.60
N THR A 203 1.79 6.05 -0.01
CA THR A 203 2.62 6.55 1.09
C THR A 203 1.89 7.62 1.89
N ALA A 204 2.24 7.76 3.17
CA ALA A 204 1.79 8.90 3.97
C ALA A 204 2.71 10.12 3.77
N THR A 205 4.00 9.89 3.52
CA THR A 205 5.04 10.92 3.49
C THR A 205 6.09 10.55 2.45
N LEU A 206 5.97 11.06 1.22
CA LEU A 206 7.00 10.90 0.20
C LEU A 206 7.88 12.15 0.12
N PRO A 207 9.21 12.03 0.23
CA PRO A 207 10.10 13.15 -0.03
C PRO A 207 9.91 13.66 -1.47
N LYS A 208 9.85 14.99 -1.64
CA LYS A 208 9.74 15.63 -2.97
C LYS A 208 10.85 15.21 -3.94
N ILE A 209 12.05 14.96 -3.40
CA ILE A 209 13.21 14.49 -4.16
C ILE A 209 12.92 13.14 -4.80
N LEU A 210 12.36 12.18 -4.06
CA LEU A 210 12.04 10.86 -4.59
C LEU A 210 10.97 10.94 -5.70
N ILE A 211 9.94 11.78 -5.53
CA ILE A 211 8.94 12.02 -6.59
C ILE A 211 9.62 12.54 -7.84
N LYS A 212 10.52 13.51 -7.71
CA LYS A 212 11.26 14.09 -8.84
C LYS A 212 12.11 13.04 -9.56
N GLU A 213 12.82 12.20 -8.81
CA GLU A 213 13.62 11.11 -9.40
C GLU A 213 12.75 10.07 -10.11
N ILE A 214 11.59 9.71 -9.54
CA ILE A 214 10.61 8.84 -10.19
C ILE A 214 10.12 9.48 -11.49
N CYS A 215 9.64 10.72 -11.46
CA CYS A 215 9.17 11.43 -12.65
C CYS A 215 10.26 11.50 -13.74
N LYS A 216 11.51 11.78 -13.36
CA LYS A 216 12.65 11.81 -14.27
C LYS A 216 12.92 10.45 -14.90
N ALA A 217 12.87 9.36 -14.13
CA ALA A 217 13.04 8.00 -14.64
C ALA A 217 11.93 7.60 -15.63
N LEU A 218 10.74 8.20 -15.52
CA LEU A 218 9.62 7.96 -16.43
C LEU A 218 9.71 8.73 -17.76
N GLU A 219 10.65 9.68 -17.90
CA GLU A 219 10.80 10.47 -19.12
C GLU A 219 11.46 9.70 -20.28
N VAL A 220 11.85 8.43 -20.07
CA VAL A 220 12.48 7.60 -21.10
C VAL A 220 11.61 7.46 -22.35
N PRO A 221 12.20 7.51 -23.56
CA PRO A 221 11.44 7.46 -24.81
C PRO A 221 10.48 6.27 -24.89
N ALA A 222 10.90 5.08 -24.47
CA ALA A 222 10.08 3.86 -24.49
C ALA A 222 8.72 4.00 -23.79
N LEU A 223 8.65 4.79 -22.70
CA LEU A 223 7.38 5.07 -22.02
C LEU A 223 6.58 6.15 -22.74
N ARG A 224 7.23 7.18 -23.29
CA ARG A 224 6.56 8.28 -24.02
C ARG A 224 5.83 7.83 -25.29
N TRP A 225 6.32 6.77 -25.94
CA TRP A 225 5.66 6.20 -27.12
C TRP A 225 4.37 5.44 -26.78
N ASN A 226 4.31 4.84 -25.60
CA ASN A 226 3.24 3.92 -25.21
C ASN A 226 2.26 4.52 -24.20
N ILE A 227 2.65 5.59 -23.48
CA ILE A 227 1.85 6.15 -22.39
C ILE A 227 1.84 7.69 -22.46
N ARG A 228 0.67 8.28 -22.71
CA ARG A 228 0.48 9.74 -22.83
C ARG A 228 0.65 10.48 -21.50
N GLN A 229 0.21 9.86 -20.41
CA GLN A 229 0.36 10.38 -19.05
C GLN A 229 0.95 9.30 -18.13
N PRO A 230 2.30 9.22 -18.03
CA PRO A 230 2.97 8.10 -17.38
C PRO A 230 2.78 8.08 -15.86
N HIS A 231 2.38 9.20 -15.26
CA HIS A 231 2.05 9.27 -13.84
C HIS A 231 0.89 10.22 -13.53
N VAL A 232 0.17 9.93 -12.45
CA VAL A 232 -0.81 10.81 -11.81
C VAL A 232 -0.49 10.90 -10.33
N HIS A 233 -0.51 12.11 -9.77
CA HIS A 233 -0.32 12.32 -8.33
C HIS A 233 -1.65 12.72 -7.70
N ILE A 234 -2.09 11.91 -6.74
CA ILE A 234 -3.32 12.09 -5.96
C ILE A 234 -2.90 12.33 -4.52
N SER A 235 -3.42 13.39 -3.91
CA SER A 235 -3.15 13.72 -2.51
C SER A 235 -4.47 13.89 -1.77
N ALA A 236 -4.62 13.20 -0.63
CA ALA A 236 -5.74 13.43 0.26
C ALA A 236 -5.58 14.82 0.91
N ASP A 237 -6.27 15.79 0.34
CA ASP A 237 -6.33 17.16 0.86
C ASP A 237 -6.98 17.15 2.26
N PRO A 238 -6.29 17.56 3.34
CA PRO A 238 -6.84 17.61 4.68
C PRO A 238 -8.04 18.55 4.82
N SER A 239 -8.19 19.53 3.91
CA SER A 239 -9.33 20.47 3.91
C SER A 239 -10.60 19.87 3.33
N LYS A 240 -10.47 18.92 2.39
CA LYS A 240 -11.59 18.20 1.77
C LYS A 240 -11.86 16.84 2.41
N ASN A 241 -10.86 16.26 3.04
CA ASN A 241 -10.89 14.95 3.67
C ASN A 241 -10.51 15.11 5.14
N VAL A 242 -11.48 15.41 5.99
CA VAL A 242 -11.26 15.48 7.44
C VAL A 242 -11.07 14.07 7.96
N ILE A 243 -9.81 13.67 8.08
CA ILE A 243 -9.46 12.32 8.53
C ILE A 243 -9.59 12.31 10.05
N MET A 244 -10.69 11.72 10.52
CA MET A 244 -10.97 11.56 11.94
C MET A 244 -9.96 10.58 12.54
N ARG A 245 -8.85 11.10 13.04
CA ARG A 245 -7.96 10.36 13.94
C ARG A 245 -8.61 10.27 15.32
N GLY A 246 -8.25 9.26 16.09
CA GLY A 246 -8.77 9.07 17.45
C GLY A 246 -8.72 10.38 18.26
N LYS A 247 -9.73 10.60 19.10
CA LYS A 247 -9.84 11.80 19.93
C LYS A 247 -8.67 11.83 20.92
N LEU A 248 -7.83 12.87 20.83
CA LEU A 248 -6.75 13.12 21.77
C LEU A 248 -7.22 14.17 22.77
N ASP A 249 -7.56 13.75 23.99
CA ASP A 249 -7.84 14.68 25.08
C ASP A 249 -6.52 15.16 25.69
N ILE A 250 -6.24 16.46 25.57
CA ILE A 250 -4.99 17.06 26.04
C ILE A 250 -5.26 17.74 27.39
N SER A 251 -4.54 17.32 28.43
CA SER A 251 -4.52 18.00 29.72
C SER A 251 -3.10 18.42 30.09
N ILE A 252 -2.92 19.68 30.47
CA ILE A 252 -1.64 20.20 30.96
C ILE A 252 -1.68 20.18 32.49
N LYS A 253 -0.70 19.53 33.12
CA LYS A 253 -0.55 19.49 34.58
C LYS A 253 0.82 20.03 34.99
N ASN A 254 0.84 20.97 35.92
CA ASN A 254 2.06 21.45 36.57
C ASN A 254 2.41 20.56 37.77
N GLY A 255 3.71 20.36 38.03
CA GLY A 255 4.21 19.56 39.16
C GLY A 255 5.08 18.38 38.72
N ARG A 256 5.46 17.51 39.67
CA ARG A 256 6.29 16.34 39.36
C ARG A 256 5.43 15.27 38.71
N LEU A 257 6.00 14.60 37.70
CA LEU A 257 5.31 13.53 36.98
C LEU A 257 4.84 12.40 37.91
N LEU A 258 5.65 12.05 38.91
CA LEU A 258 5.39 10.99 39.90
C LEU A 258 4.15 11.26 40.77
N ASP A 259 3.72 12.51 40.92
CA ASP A 259 2.54 12.85 41.73
C ASP A 259 1.22 12.63 40.96
N HIS A 260 1.32 12.65 39.62
CA HIS A 260 0.17 12.63 38.71
C HIS A 260 0.01 11.29 37.98
N VAL A 261 1.11 10.63 37.62
CA VAL A 261 1.08 9.36 36.86
C VAL A 261 0.39 8.22 37.61
N PRO A 262 0.63 7.97 38.91
CA PRO A 262 -0.07 6.90 39.64
C PRO A 262 -1.58 7.14 39.73
N LYS A 263 -2.01 8.40 39.77
CA LYS A 263 -3.44 8.76 39.76
C LYS A 263 -4.07 8.48 38.39
N ILE A 264 -3.36 8.81 37.31
CA ILE A 264 -3.83 8.55 35.95
C ILE A 264 -3.80 7.06 35.64
N ALA A 265 -2.74 6.35 36.01
CA ALA A 265 -2.57 4.92 35.70
C ALA A 265 -3.58 4.02 36.41
N LYS A 266 -4.11 4.45 37.57
CA LYS A 266 -5.13 3.69 38.31
C LYS A 266 -6.46 3.57 37.57
N ASP A 267 -6.82 4.58 36.79
CA ASP A 267 -8.14 4.68 36.15
C ASP A 267 -8.15 4.16 34.71
N TYR A 268 -7.02 3.65 34.21
CA TYR A 268 -6.87 3.24 32.81
C TYR A 268 -6.36 1.80 32.68
N GLU A 269 -7.18 0.93 32.10
CA GLU A 269 -6.81 -0.46 31.77
C GLU A 269 -5.82 -0.58 30.59
N LYS A 270 -5.58 0.52 29.86
CA LYS A 270 -4.75 0.53 28.64
C LYS A 270 -3.29 0.90 28.93
N PRO A 271 -2.33 0.40 28.12
CA PRO A 271 -0.92 0.70 28.31
C PRO A 271 -0.63 2.21 28.20
N LEU A 272 0.12 2.73 29.18
CA LEU A 272 0.52 4.13 29.29
C LEU A 272 1.90 4.34 28.67
N LEU A 273 2.02 5.23 27.67
CA LEU A 273 3.30 5.66 27.12
C LEU A 273 3.80 6.91 27.83
N LEU A 274 4.95 6.82 28.51
CA LEU A 274 5.61 7.96 29.16
C LEU A 274 6.82 8.40 28.35
N VAL A 275 6.81 9.65 27.88
CA VAL A 275 7.92 10.24 27.11
C VAL A 275 8.64 11.27 27.98
N PHE A 276 9.92 11.06 28.23
CA PHE A 276 10.76 11.93 29.06
C PHE A 276 11.71 12.74 28.19
N ARG A 277 11.94 14.00 28.57
CA ARG A 277 13.04 14.82 28.03
C ARG A 277 14.16 14.83 29.06
N ILE A 278 15.31 14.24 28.71
CA ILE A 278 16.49 14.28 29.56
C ILE A 278 17.36 15.46 29.13
N SER A 279 17.72 16.33 30.07
CA SER A 279 18.66 17.42 29.80
C SER A 279 20.09 16.96 30.10
N LYS A 280 21.07 17.31 29.24
CA LYS A 280 22.49 16.96 29.44
C LYS A 280 23.09 17.51 30.74
N ARG A 281 22.42 18.47 31.40
CA ARG A 281 22.88 19.10 32.65
C ARG A 281 22.72 18.17 33.86
N GLU A 282 21.68 17.33 33.89
CA GLU A 282 21.38 16.41 35.00
C GLU A 282 22.24 15.14 35.03
N LEU A 283 22.90 14.80 33.91
CA LEU A 283 23.81 13.64 33.83
C LEU A 283 25.16 13.88 34.51
N LYS A 284 25.57 15.14 34.72
CA LYS A 284 26.86 15.49 35.34
C LYS A 284 26.82 15.51 36.87
N GLU A 285 25.65 15.54 37.49
CA GLU A 285 25.51 15.57 38.97
C GLU A 285 25.34 14.16 39.58
N ARG A 286 25.46 13.09 38.78
CA ARG A 286 25.29 11.69 39.22
C ARG A 286 26.51 10.79 38.93
N LEU A 287 27.66 11.36 38.61
CA LEU A 287 28.97 10.70 38.60
C LEU A 287 29.85 11.37 39.66
#